data_AF-A0A397UGW5-F1
#
_entry.id   AF-A0A397UGW5-F1
#
_cell.length_a   1.000
_cell.length_b   1.000
_cell.length_c   1.000
_cell.angle_alpha   90.00
_cell.angle_beta   90.00
_cell.angle_gamma   90.00
#
_symmetry.space_group_name_H-M   'P 1'
#
loop_
_entity.id
_entity.type
_entity.pdbx_description
1 polymer ?
#
loop_
_entity_poly.entity_id
_entity_poly.type
_entity_poly.pdbx_seq_one_letter_code
_entity_poly.pdbx_strand_id
1 'polypeptide(L)'
;MSIKEIEEMAEKEHFANEYQRRRFIDLVTQWNTKYEDYMKEGKNSWIGVDLKEIRFFPNGRSIFCRPVDRRNRISLIFRYNINAICLGLEYMHYEIVIPLHEILGLDRIKELEIEVSLKKHFIRVYYHNSHKGYKRFCRYYASTFIKDPTRGALQRVEKIVLKLSDFVNPALVIMVIDAIKKNIPEKREINRVWKYNFSSRKTEHLFLNKMLEIICVFLIGHLTITFPYKGTINDIFDHIQKTLGIRLDFHQIRYTNVVGDLIDLKSEEDWRVAKWEAVRWHNGKMVLQIGNYL
;
A
#
# COMPACT_ATOMS: atom_id res chain seq x y z
N MET A 1 -4.55 12.35 19.67
CA MET A 1 -5.24 13.65 19.60
C MET A 1 -5.89 13.84 20.95
N SER A 2 -5.64 14.96 21.61
CA SER A 2 -6.25 15.26 22.91
C SER A 2 -7.73 15.60 22.74
N ILE A 3 -8.52 15.44 23.80
CA ILE A 3 -9.94 15.86 23.79
C ILE A 3 -10.07 17.34 23.42
N LYS A 4 -9.15 18.18 23.91
CA LYS A 4 -9.11 19.61 23.60
C LYS A 4 -8.92 19.88 22.11
N GLU A 5 -8.03 19.16 21.43
CA GLU A 5 -7.85 19.27 19.97
C GLU A 5 -9.13 18.84 19.21
N ILE A 6 -9.83 17.81 19.69
CA ILE A 6 -11.10 17.35 19.10
C ILE A 6 -12.19 18.42 19.27
N GLU A 7 -12.26 19.06 20.43
CA GLU A 7 -13.21 20.14 20.70
C GLU A 7 -12.92 21.38 19.85
N GLU A 8 -11.66 21.80 19.74
CA GLU A 8 -11.23 22.90 18.87
C GLU A 8 -11.53 22.61 17.39
N MET A 9 -11.45 21.35 16.96
CA MET A 9 -11.87 20.94 15.63
C MET A 9 -13.38 21.00 15.47
N ALA A 10 -14.14 20.53 16.47
CA ALA A 10 -15.59 20.60 16.47
C ALA A 10 -16.09 22.06 16.42
N GLU A 11 -15.39 23.01 17.03
CA GLU A 11 -15.73 24.44 16.95
C GLU A 11 -15.49 25.05 15.57
N LYS A 12 -14.55 24.51 14.78
CA LYS A 12 -14.29 24.93 13.40
C LYS A 12 -15.29 24.34 12.40
N GLU A 13 -16.04 23.32 12.80
CA GLU A 13 -17.09 22.73 11.97
C GLU A 13 -18.43 23.47 12.17
N HIS A 14 -19.13 23.72 11.07
CA HIS A 14 -20.47 24.30 11.11
C HIS A 14 -21.53 23.23 11.35
N PHE A 15 -21.72 22.83 12.61
CA PHE A 15 -22.80 21.91 12.97
C PHE A 15 -24.16 22.61 13.00
N ALA A 16 -25.22 21.92 12.55
CA ALA A 16 -26.57 22.47 12.57
C ALA A 16 -27.16 22.51 14.00
N ASN A 17 -26.65 21.67 14.91
CA ASN A 17 -27.06 21.64 16.32
C ASN A 17 -26.03 20.95 17.23
N GLU A 18 -26.22 21.11 18.54
CA GLU A 18 -25.36 20.54 19.59
C GLU A 18 -25.32 19.00 19.58
N TYR A 19 -26.41 18.34 19.17
CA TYR A 19 -26.44 16.88 19.05
C TYR A 19 -25.45 16.38 17.99
N GLN A 20 -25.39 17.04 16.83
CA GLN A 20 -24.42 16.72 15.78
C GLN A 20 -22.99 16.96 16.25
N ARG A 21 -22.74 18.06 16.96
CA ARG A 21 -21.43 18.38 17.55
C ARG A 21 -20.97 17.30 18.53
N ARG A 22 -21.83 16.90 19.49
CA ARG A 22 -21.52 15.83 20.45
C ARG A 22 -21.27 14.49 19.76
N ARG A 23 -22.12 14.13 18.81
CA ARG A 23 -21.94 12.90 18.03
C ARG A 23 -20.61 12.88 17.26
N PHE A 24 -20.18 14.03 16.73
CA PHE A 24 -18.86 14.17 16.11
C PHE A 24 -17.74 13.93 17.13
N ILE A 25 -17.78 14.60 18.28
CA ILE A 25 -16.77 14.45 19.34
C ILE A 25 -16.69 12.99 19.80
N ASP A 26 -17.83 12.34 20.03
CA ASP A 26 -17.89 10.93 20.45
C ASP A 26 -17.24 10.01 19.40
N LEU A 27 -17.54 10.21 18.12
CA LEU A 27 -16.99 9.40 17.03
C LEU A 27 -15.47 9.57 16.91
N VAL A 28 -14.97 10.80 16.96
CA VAL A 28 -13.52 11.08 16.85
C VAL A 28 -12.78 10.59 18.11
N THR A 29 -13.40 10.67 19.28
CA THR A 29 -12.83 10.17 20.53
C THR A 29 -12.74 8.64 20.51
N GLN A 30 -13.84 7.96 20.18
CA GLN A 30 -13.85 6.50 20.03
C GLN A 30 -12.84 6.04 18.97
N TRP A 31 -12.68 6.80 17.89
CA TRP A 31 -11.66 6.54 16.89
C TRP A 31 -10.25 6.65 17.45
N ASN A 32 -9.91 7.73 18.17
CA ASN A 32 -8.56 7.89 18.72
C ASN A 32 -8.21 6.74 19.67
N THR A 33 -9.15 6.27 20.49
CA THR A 33 -8.92 5.11 21.36
C THR A 33 -8.69 3.83 20.55
N LYS A 34 -9.58 3.54 19.59
CA LYS A 34 -9.45 2.34 18.73
C LYS A 34 -8.22 2.39 17.83
N TYR A 35 -7.81 3.57 17.40
CA TYR A 35 -6.64 3.79 16.55
C TYR A 35 -5.37 3.27 17.22
N GLU A 36 -5.18 3.58 18.51
CA GLU A 36 -4.02 3.08 19.25
C GLU A 36 -4.03 1.56 19.37
N ASP A 37 -5.20 0.95 19.58
CA ASP A 37 -5.36 -0.50 19.63
C ASP A 37 -5.08 -1.14 18.26
N TYR A 38 -5.57 -0.54 17.17
CA TYR A 38 -5.29 -1.00 15.80
C TYR A 38 -3.81 -0.93 15.42
N MET A 39 -3.09 0.09 15.93
CA MET A 39 -1.64 0.21 15.71
C MET A 39 -0.85 -0.80 16.55
N LYS A 40 -1.31 -1.12 17.76
CA LYS A 40 -0.67 -2.11 18.66
C LYS A 40 -0.86 -3.55 18.20
N GLU A 41 -2.02 -3.90 17.64
CA GLU A 41 -2.34 -5.29 17.29
C GLU A 41 -1.69 -5.79 15.99
N GLY A 42 -1.07 -4.93 15.17
CA GLY A 42 -0.35 -5.34 13.94
C GLY A 42 -1.21 -6.04 12.87
N LYS A 43 -2.52 -6.18 13.08
CA LYS A 43 -3.46 -6.80 12.14
C LYS A 43 -3.92 -5.76 11.14
N ASN A 44 -3.65 -5.98 9.85
CA ASN A 44 -4.44 -5.53 8.68
C ASN A 44 -5.29 -4.26 8.86
N SER A 45 -4.71 -3.22 9.43
CA SER A 45 -5.43 -2.01 9.72
C SER A 45 -5.37 -1.14 8.46
N TRP A 46 -6.55 -0.75 8.00
CA TRP A 46 -6.70 0.24 6.96
C TRP A 46 -7.94 1.07 7.30
N ILE A 47 -7.94 2.32 6.86
CA ILE A 47 -9.12 3.17 6.89
C ILE A 47 -9.42 3.59 5.46
N GLY A 48 -10.69 3.52 5.06
CA GLY A 48 -11.09 3.83 3.70
C GLY A 48 -12.35 4.66 3.64
N VAL A 49 -12.45 5.48 2.60
CA VAL A 49 -13.62 6.31 2.29
C VAL A 49 -13.99 6.18 0.82
N ASP A 50 -15.30 6.18 0.55
CA ASP A 50 -15.82 6.14 -0.80
C ASP A 50 -15.76 7.52 -1.46
N LEU A 51 -15.26 7.56 -2.69
CA LEU A 51 -15.09 8.77 -3.47
C LEU A 51 -16.19 8.91 -4.53
N LYS A 52 -16.51 10.16 -4.85
CA LYS A 52 -17.37 10.55 -5.98
C LYS A 52 -16.54 10.95 -7.20
N GLU A 53 -15.39 11.57 -6.97
CA GLU A 53 -14.51 12.04 -8.03
C GLU A 53 -13.05 12.08 -7.58
N ILE A 54 -12.12 11.77 -8.49
CA ILE A 54 -10.69 12.01 -8.36
C ILE A 54 -10.28 12.97 -9.47
N ARG A 55 -9.76 14.15 -9.12
CA ARG A 55 -9.24 15.16 -10.07
C ARG A 55 -7.74 15.22 -10.01
N PHE A 56 -7.11 15.28 -11.17
CA PHE A 56 -5.67 15.31 -11.35
C PHE A 56 -5.22 16.68 -11.86
N PHE A 57 -4.21 17.27 -11.22
CA PHE A 57 -3.64 18.56 -11.59
C PHE A 57 -2.15 18.44 -11.87
N PRO A 58 -1.61 19.19 -12.85
CA PRO A 58 -2.26 20.29 -13.57
C PRO A 58 -3.06 19.86 -14.81
N ASN A 59 -3.06 18.57 -15.19
CA ASN A 59 -3.64 18.13 -16.46
C ASN A 59 -5.18 18.22 -16.54
N GLY A 60 -5.88 18.46 -15.42
CA GLY A 60 -7.32 18.68 -15.37
C GLY A 60 -8.18 17.43 -15.62
N ARG A 61 -7.58 16.24 -15.65
CA ARG A 61 -8.32 14.99 -15.86
C ARG A 61 -9.08 14.60 -14.61
N SER A 62 -10.26 14.02 -14.79
CA SER A 62 -11.08 13.52 -13.68
C SER A 62 -11.55 12.09 -13.92
N ILE A 63 -11.63 11.32 -12.84
CA ILE A 63 -12.33 10.03 -12.79
C ILE A 63 -13.56 10.20 -11.91
N PHE A 64 -14.73 9.82 -12.42
CA PHE A 64 -16.00 9.98 -11.73
C PHE A 64 -16.64 8.64 -11.38
N CYS A 65 -17.19 8.53 -10.17
CA CYS A 65 -18.16 7.50 -9.81
C CYS A 65 -19.52 7.91 -10.41
N ARG A 66 -20.05 7.13 -11.35
CA ARG A 66 -21.40 7.38 -11.87
C ARG A 66 -22.44 6.78 -10.91
N PRO A 67 -23.46 7.55 -10.47
CA PRO A 67 -24.43 7.10 -9.46
C PRO A 67 -25.17 5.80 -9.81
N VAL A 68 -25.38 5.55 -11.10
CA VAL A 68 -26.16 4.41 -11.60
C VAL A 68 -25.31 3.13 -11.65
N ASP A 69 -23.99 3.25 -11.70
CA ASP A 69 -23.10 2.10 -11.89
C ASP A 69 -22.46 1.66 -10.58
N ARG A 70 -23.09 0.69 -9.91
CA ARG A 70 -22.53 0.04 -8.71
C ARG A 70 -21.14 -0.58 -8.96
N ARG A 71 -20.71 -0.77 -10.22
CA ARG A 71 -19.40 -1.32 -10.60
C ARG A 71 -18.31 -0.26 -10.65
N ASN A 72 -18.65 1.03 -10.69
CA ASN A 72 -17.67 2.10 -10.86
C ASN A 72 -17.34 2.85 -9.56
N ARG A 73 -17.28 2.11 -8.44
CA ARG A 73 -16.87 2.69 -7.16
C ARG A 73 -15.39 3.02 -7.17
N ILE A 74 -15.08 4.21 -6.71
CA ILE A 74 -13.72 4.67 -6.45
C ILE A 74 -13.57 4.93 -4.95
N SER A 75 -12.39 4.71 -4.39
CA SER A 75 -12.13 4.83 -2.96
C SER A 75 -10.73 5.37 -2.67
N LEU A 76 -10.60 6.06 -1.54
CA LEU A 76 -9.31 6.33 -0.91
C LEU A 76 -9.16 5.36 0.25
N ILE A 77 -8.04 4.65 0.31
CA ILE A 77 -7.71 3.74 1.40
C ILE A 77 -6.34 4.12 1.93
N PHE A 78 -6.23 4.41 3.21
CA PHE A 78 -4.95 4.48 3.89
C PHE A 78 -4.63 3.15 4.56
N ARG A 79 -3.48 2.57 4.22
CA ARG A 79 -3.00 1.30 4.80
C ARG A 79 -1.81 1.58 5.72
N TYR A 80 -2.00 1.35 7.02
CA TYR A 80 -0.98 1.65 8.04
C TYR A 80 0.25 0.77 7.89
N ASN A 81 0.04 -0.53 7.65
CA ASN A 81 1.11 -1.53 7.56
C ASN A 81 2.14 -1.27 6.45
N ILE A 82 1.75 -0.58 5.38
CA ILE A 82 2.62 -0.28 4.23
C ILE A 82 2.93 1.21 4.08
N ASN A 83 2.44 2.05 5.00
CA ASN A 83 2.58 3.50 4.94
C ASN A 83 2.32 4.07 3.55
N ALA A 84 1.13 3.78 3.00
CA ALA A 84 0.73 4.26 1.69
C ALA A 84 -0.77 4.59 1.63
N ILE A 85 -1.10 5.58 0.80
CA ILE A 85 -2.48 5.78 0.34
C ILE A 85 -2.70 4.96 -0.93
N CYS A 86 -3.89 4.40 -1.06
CA CYS A 86 -4.30 3.58 -2.17
C CYS A 86 -5.56 4.20 -2.79
N LEU A 87 -5.56 4.37 -4.11
CA LEU A 87 -6.76 4.74 -4.87
C LEU A 87 -7.34 3.47 -5.47
N GLY A 88 -8.49 3.07 -4.97
CA GLY A 88 -9.28 1.99 -5.55
C GLY A 88 -10.09 2.48 -6.73
N LEU A 89 -10.03 1.77 -7.85
CA LEU A 89 -10.84 2.03 -9.04
C LEU A 89 -11.68 0.81 -9.41
N GLU A 90 -12.83 1.05 -10.06
CA GLU A 90 -13.74 0.02 -10.57
C GLU A 90 -14.05 -1.07 -9.53
N TYR A 91 -14.53 -0.66 -8.35
CA TYR A 91 -14.86 -1.59 -7.26
C TYR A 91 -13.65 -2.41 -6.77
N MET A 92 -12.49 -1.74 -6.66
CA MET A 92 -11.19 -2.29 -6.26
C MET A 92 -10.57 -3.27 -7.26
N HIS A 93 -11.05 -3.32 -8.49
CA HIS A 93 -10.47 -4.15 -9.55
C HIS A 93 -9.07 -3.64 -9.95
N TYR A 94 -8.86 -2.33 -9.88
CA TYR A 94 -7.56 -1.71 -9.99
C TYR A 94 -7.24 -0.93 -8.73
N GLU A 95 -5.98 -0.99 -8.31
CA GLU A 95 -5.50 -0.25 -7.17
C GLU A 95 -4.22 0.49 -7.52
N ILE A 96 -4.15 1.76 -7.13
CA ILE A 96 -2.99 2.62 -7.32
C ILE A 96 -2.42 2.94 -5.94
N VAL A 97 -1.22 2.46 -5.67
CA VAL A 97 -0.56 2.66 -4.37
C VAL A 97 0.45 3.79 -4.48
N ILE A 98 0.29 4.80 -3.64
CA ILE A 98 1.16 5.96 -3.51
C ILE A 98 1.77 5.95 -2.10
N PRO A 99 3.08 5.72 -1.96
CA PRO A 99 3.74 5.75 -0.67
C PRO A 99 3.59 7.10 0.04
N LEU A 100 3.47 7.11 1.37
CA LEU A 100 3.28 8.34 2.13
C LEU A 100 4.43 9.34 1.97
N HIS A 101 5.66 8.88 1.77
CA HIS A 101 6.81 9.78 1.57
C HIS A 101 6.77 10.55 0.25
N GLU A 102 5.88 10.17 -0.67
CA GLU A 102 5.63 10.91 -1.92
C GLU A 102 4.64 12.08 -1.73
N ILE A 103 3.94 12.10 -0.59
CA ILE A 103 2.99 13.14 -0.23
C ILE A 103 3.73 14.29 0.45
N LEU A 104 3.60 15.48 -0.11
CA LEU A 104 4.16 16.73 0.44
C LEU A 104 3.23 17.39 1.45
N GLY A 105 1.92 17.23 1.25
CA GLY A 105 0.89 17.83 2.06
C GLY A 105 -0.45 17.18 1.76
N LEU A 106 -1.34 17.23 2.74
CA LEU A 106 -2.67 16.69 2.61
C LEU A 106 -3.62 17.60 3.37
N ASP A 107 -4.56 18.24 2.71
CA ASP A 107 -5.39 19.27 3.34
C ASP A 107 -6.85 19.12 2.96
N ARG A 108 -7.73 19.49 3.89
CA ARG A 108 -9.16 19.59 3.61
C ARG A 108 -9.42 20.95 3.00
N ILE A 109 -9.84 20.98 1.74
CA ILE A 109 -10.13 22.24 1.02
C ILE A 109 -11.62 22.61 1.08
N LYS A 110 -12.50 21.62 1.22
CA LYS A 110 -13.94 21.78 1.48
C LYS A 110 -14.42 20.64 2.37
N GLU A 111 -15.67 20.72 2.83
CA GLU A 111 -16.26 19.75 3.76
C GLU A 111 -16.03 18.29 3.33
N LEU A 112 -16.21 17.99 2.05
CA LEU A 112 -16.06 16.67 1.42
C LEU A 112 -14.98 16.64 0.31
N GLU A 113 -13.98 17.52 0.38
CA GLU A 113 -12.87 17.53 -0.58
C GLU A 113 -11.51 17.52 0.14
N ILE A 114 -10.69 16.53 -0.19
CA ILE A 114 -9.30 16.39 0.27
C ILE A 114 -8.37 16.72 -0.88
N GLU A 115 -7.42 17.59 -0.66
CA GLU A 115 -6.31 17.85 -1.54
C GLU A 115 -5.08 17.06 -1.08
N VAL A 116 -4.44 16.34 -2.00
CA VAL A 116 -3.17 15.64 -1.78
C VAL A 116 -2.13 16.27 -2.68
N SER A 117 -1.14 16.93 -2.09
CA SER A 117 0.02 17.49 -2.77
C SER A 117 1.12 16.44 -2.86
N LEU A 118 1.70 16.25 -4.04
CA LEU A 118 2.63 15.18 -4.36
C LEU A 118 3.96 15.73 -4.87
N LYS A 119 5.04 14.95 -4.69
CA LYS A 119 6.32 15.24 -5.33
C LYS A 119 6.20 15.19 -6.85
N LYS A 120 7.03 15.97 -7.54
CA LYS A 120 7.18 15.85 -8.99
C LYS A 120 7.64 14.45 -9.34
N HIS A 121 6.97 13.83 -10.32
CA HIS A 121 7.26 12.46 -10.75
C HIS A 121 7.19 11.41 -9.64
N PHE A 122 6.29 11.62 -8.66
CA PHE A 122 6.13 10.72 -7.53
C PHE A 122 5.97 9.25 -7.95
N ILE A 123 6.48 8.38 -7.10
CA ILE A 123 6.43 6.93 -7.26
C ILE A 123 5.00 6.41 -7.03
N ARG A 124 4.56 5.47 -7.85
CA ARG A 124 3.33 4.70 -7.65
C ARG A 124 3.46 3.28 -8.17
N VAL A 125 2.67 2.38 -7.61
CA VAL A 125 2.55 0.98 -8.04
C VAL A 125 1.10 0.70 -8.42
N TYR A 126 0.89 -0.16 -9.41
CA TYR A 126 -0.44 -0.55 -9.88
C TYR A 126 -0.68 -2.02 -9.63
N TYR A 127 -1.84 -2.34 -9.06
CA TYR A 127 -2.30 -3.70 -8.84
C TYR A 127 -3.60 -3.95 -9.59
N HIS A 128 -3.78 -5.20 -9.99
CA HIS A 128 -5.02 -5.69 -10.56
C HIS A 128 -5.54 -6.84 -9.70
N ASN A 129 -6.77 -6.69 -9.18
CA ASN A 129 -7.45 -7.71 -8.42
C ASN A 129 -8.43 -8.47 -9.32
N SER A 130 -8.17 -9.76 -9.52
CA SER A 130 -9.04 -10.67 -10.30
C SER A 130 -10.39 -10.95 -9.63
N HIS A 131 -10.59 -10.56 -8.36
CA HIS A 131 -11.83 -10.76 -7.62
C HIS A 131 -12.54 -9.45 -7.29
N LYS A 132 -13.86 -9.41 -7.49
CA LYS A 132 -14.71 -8.24 -7.20
C LYS A 132 -15.09 -8.20 -5.71
N GLY A 133 -14.93 -7.05 -5.07
CA GLY A 133 -15.53 -6.76 -3.76
C GLY A 133 -14.60 -6.32 -2.65
N TYR A 134 -15.12 -5.39 -1.82
CA TYR A 134 -14.49 -4.95 -0.58
C TYR A 134 -14.31 -6.09 0.44
N LYS A 135 -15.11 -7.16 0.38
CA LYS A 135 -15.14 -8.21 1.43
C LYS A 135 -13.92 -9.15 1.45
N ARG A 136 -12.98 -9.02 0.51
CA ARG A 136 -11.72 -9.77 0.50
C ARG A 136 -10.58 -8.80 0.27
N PHE A 137 -10.22 -8.03 1.29
CA PHE A 137 -9.08 -7.12 1.25
C PHE A 137 -7.81 -7.86 0.82
N CYS A 138 -7.45 -7.65 -0.45
CA CYS A 138 -6.12 -7.59 -1.05
C CYS A 138 -5.03 -8.46 -0.40
N ARG A 139 -5.19 -9.80 -0.43
CA ARG A 139 -4.17 -10.70 0.12
C ARG A 139 -3.77 -11.90 -0.75
N TYR A 140 -4.44 -12.18 -1.87
CA TYR A 140 -4.27 -13.50 -2.48
C TYR A 140 -4.01 -13.53 -3.99
N TYR A 141 -4.28 -12.46 -4.75
CA TYR A 141 -4.22 -12.53 -6.23
C TYR A 141 -3.84 -11.24 -6.94
N ALA A 142 -3.26 -10.26 -6.23
CA ALA A 142 -2.86 -9.01 -6.86
C ALA A 142 -1.61 -9.25 -7.70
N SER A 143 -1.77 -9.38 -9.02
CA SER A 143 -0.61 -9.33 -9.93
C SER A 143 -0.19 -7.88 -10.11
N THR A 144 1.12 -7.64 -10.16
CA THR A 144 1.67 -6.33 -10.50
C THR A 144 1.26 -6.02 -11.95
N PHE A 145 0.33 -5.08 -12.10
CA PHE A 145 -0.18 -4.70 -13.40
C PHE A 145 0.70 -3.60 -13.96
N ILE A 146 1.44 -3.86 -15.04
CA ILE A 146 2.42 -2.88 -15.56
C ILE A 146 1.75 -1.64 -16.18
N LYS A 147 0.46 -1.70 -16.51
CA LYS A 147 -0.25 -0.64 -17.24
C LYS A 147 -1.03 0.27 -16.30
N ASP A 148 -0.80 1.59 -16.42
CA ASP A 148 -1.51 2.60 -15.63
C ASP A 148 -3.04 2.54 -15.88
N PRO A 149 -3.86 2.20 -14.87
CA PRO A 149 -5.31 2.09 -15.01
C PRO A 149 -5.99 3.44 -15.27
N THR A 150 -5.31 4.55 -14.98
CA THR A 150 -5.80 5.90 -15.27
C THR A 150 -5.53 6.36 -16.71
N ARG A 151 -4.93 5.49 -17.54
CA ARG A 151 -4.58 5.79 -18.94
C ARG A 151 -3.70 7.05 -19.05
N GLY A 152 -2.71 7.16 -18.16
CA GLY A 152 -1.76 8.25 -18.12
C GLY A 152 -2.24 9.50 -17.39
N ALA A 153 -3.39 9.49 -16.71
CA ALA A 153 -3.87 10.66 -15.97
C ALA A 153 -2.96 11.04 -14.78
N LEU A 154 -2.13 10.11 -14.30
CA LEU A 154 -1.12 10.37 -13.26
C LEU A 154 0.21 10.90 -13.82
N GLN A 155 0.32 11.09 -15.14
CA GLN A 155 1.54 11.61 -15.74
C GLN A 155 1.67 13.11 -15.42
N ARG A 156 2.80 13.48 -14.82
CA ARG A 156 3.12 14.86 -14.37
C ARG A 156 2.11 15.46 -13.39
N VAL A 157 1.39 14.61 -12.65
CA VAL A 157 0.50 15.07 -11.59
C VAL A 157 1.33 15.56 -10.41
N GLU A 158 0.96 16.72 -9.89
CA GLU A 158 1.55 17.33 -8.70
C GLU A 158 0.51 17.45 -7.58
N LYS A 159 -0.78 17.40 -7.93
CA LYS A 159 -1.89 17.53 -6.98
C LYS A 159 -3.05 16.64 -7.38
N ILE A 160 -3.63 15.96 -6.40
CA ILE A 160 -4.84 15.17 -6.55
C ILE A 160 -5.92 15.76 -5.65
N VAL A 161 -7.10 16.04 -6.18
CA VAL A 161 -8.26 16.42 -5.38
C VAL A 161 -9.24 15.26 -5.35
N LEU A 162 -9.50 14.76 -4.14
CA LEU A 162 -10.38 13.65 -3.84
C LEU A 162 -11.69 14.22 -3.32
N LYS A 163 -12.74 14.09 -4.11
CA LYS A 163 -14.10 14.46 -3.70
C LYS A 163 -14.80 13.22 -3.17
N LEU A 164 -15.24 13.29 -1.92
CA LEU A 164 -15.91 12.18 -1.26
C LEU A 164 -17.35 12.05 -1.74
N SER A 165 -17.93 10.87 -1.52
CA SER A 165 -19.34 10.64 -1.79
C SER A 165 -20.23 11.39 -0.80
N ASP A 166 -21.39 11.83 -1.27
CA ASP A 166 -22.30 12.69 -0.49
C ASP A 166 -22.84 12.00 0.80
N PHE A 167 -22.73 10.68 0.89
CA PHE A 167 -23.12 9.87 2.06
C PHE A 167 -21.98 9.63 3.07
N VAL A 168 -20.76 10.10 2.79
CA VAL A 168 -19.64 9.93 3.72
C VAL A 168 -19.80 10.91 4.88
N ASN A 169 -19.68 10.40 6.11
CA ASN A 169 -19.69 11.23 7.30
C ASN A 169 -18.45 12.15 7.34
N PRO A 170 -18.61 13.48 7.50
CA PRO A 170 -17.49 14.42 7.62
C PRO A 170 -16.45 14.04 8.69
N ALA A 171 -16.88 13.42 9.79
CA ALA A 171 -15.98 12.94 10.85
C ALA A 171 -14.97 11.91 10.31
N LEU A 172 -15.40 11.03 9.41
CA LEU A 172 -14.54 10.02 8.82
C LEU A 172 -13.46 10.64 7.92
N VAL A 173 -13.77 11.75 7.26
CA VAL A 173 -12.81 12.52 6.44
C VAL A 173 -11.68 13.03 7.31
N ILE A 174 -12.06 13.65 8.44
CA ILE A 174 -11.14 14.16 9.42
C ILE A 174 -10.25 13.04 9.98
N MET A 175 -10.85 11.90 10.35
CA MET A 175 -10.12 10.74 10.84
C MET A 175 -9.11 10.21 9.81
N VAL A 176 -9.47 10.12 8.53
CA VAL A 176 -8.56 9.70 7.45
C VAL A 176 -7.41 10.68 7.27
N ILE A 177 -7.70 11.99 7.22
CA ILE A 177 -6.69 13.03 7.07
C ILE A 177 -5.69 12.98 8.23
N ASP A 178 -6.19 12.94 9.45
CA ASP A 178 -5.37 12.90 10.66
C ASP A 178 -4.51 11.63 10.71
N ALA A 179 -5.10 10.47 10.40
CA ALA A 179 -4.40 9.21 10.31
C ALA A 179 -3.26 9.28 9.29
N ILE A 180 -3.51 9.81 8.08
CA ILE A 180 -2.46 9.96 7.08
C ILE A 180 -1.38 10.93 7.57
N LYS A 181 -1.75 12.13 8.04
CA LYS A 181 -0.81 13.16 8.50
C LYS A 181 0.14 12.65 9.59
N LYS A 182 -0.38 11.93 10.58
CA LYS A 182 0.41 11.33 11.67
C LYS A 182 1.44 10.32 11.19
N ASN A 183 1.21 9.68 10.05
CA ASN A 183 2.10 8.66 9.49
C ASN A 183 2.93 9.18 8.31
N ILE A 184 2.77 10.44 7.88
CA ILE A 184 3.71 11.04 6.92
C ILE A 184 5.04 11.20 7.66
N PRO A 185 6.11 10.49 7.24
CA PRO A 185 7.37 10.53 7.97
C PRO A 185 7.93 11.95 7.97
N GLU A 186 8.31 12.43 9.16
CA GLU A 186 9.03 13.71 9.26
C GLU A 186 10.32 13.66 8.42
N LYS A 187 10.73 14.81 7.86
CA LYS A 187 11.92 14.95 6.98
C LYS A 187 13.20 14.28 7.51
N ARG A 188 13.29 14.00 8.82
CA ARG A 188 14.44 13.37 9.48
C ARG A 188 14.53 11.84 9.31
N GLU A 189 13.42 11.11 9.11
CA GLU A 189 13.46 9.64 8.94
C GLU A 189 13.64 9.18 7.48
N ILE A 190 13.41 10.08 6.52
CA ILE A 190 13.52 9.80 5.08
C ILE A 190 14.94 9.33 4.69
N ASN A 191 15.97 9.73 5.46
CA ASN A 191 17.38 9.45 5.14
C ASN A 191 17.85 8.01 5.42
N ARG A 192 17.13 7.19 6.19
CA ARG A 192 17.60 5.82 6.49
C ARG A 192 17.02 4.73 5.58
N VAL A 193 15.90 4.97 4.90
CA VAL A 193 15.17 3.89 4.19
C VAL A 193 15.09 4.08 2.66
N TRP A 194 15.22 5.30 2.10
CA TRP A 194 14.80 5.55 0.71
C TRP A 194 15.82 6.21 -0.23
N LYS A 195 17.10 6.37 0.17
CA LYS A 195 18.10 7.10 -0.65
C LYS A 195 18.70 6.34 -1.85
N TYR A 196 18.21 5.15 -2.17
CA TYR A 196 18.61 4.45 -3.39
C TYR A 196 17.37 3.97 -4.15
N ASN A 197 17.34 4.29 -5.45
CA ASN A 197 16.61 3.58 -6.50
C ASN A 197 15.27 4.17 -6.99
N PHE A 198 15.34 5.17 -7.87
CA PHE A 198 14.39 5.26 -8.99
C PHE A 198 15.14 5.62 -10.29
N SER A 199 15.68 4.61 -10.96
CA SER A 199 16.18 4.69 -12.35
C SER A 199 16.06 3.31 -12.99
N SER A 200 14.86 2.97 -13.48
CA SER A 200 14.40 1.62 -13.84
C SER A 200 14.92 1.04 -15.17
N ARG A 201 16.09 1.45 -15.68
CA ARG A 201 16.74 0.76 -16.83
C ARG A 201 18.24 0.58 -16.73
N LYS A 202 18.93 1.24 -15.79
CA LYS A 202 20.38 1.06 -15.57
C LYS A 202 20.71 0.14 -14.38
N THR A 203 19.74 -0.26 -13.56
CA THR A 203 20.01 -0.96 -12.29
C THR A 203 20.17 -2.47 -12.39
N GLU A 204 19.59 -3.16 -13.38
CA GLU A 204 19.76 -4.62 -13.50
C GLU A 204 21.22 -5.02 -13.68
N HIS A 205 22.01 -4.24 -14.44
CA HIS A 205 23.45 -4.51 -14.60
C HIS A 205 24.29 -4.34 -13.32
N LEU A 206 23.84 -3.50 -12.37
CA LEU A 206 24.56 -3.25 -11.11
C LEU A 206 24.45 -4.39 -10.09
N PHE A 207 23.48 -5.30 -10.27
CA PHE A 207 23.21 -6.39 -9.32
C PHE A 207 23.64 -7.76 -9.81
N LEU A 208 24.16 -7.84 -11.04
CA LEU A 208 24.59 -9.08 -11.68
C LEU A 208 25.67 -9.85 -10.90
N ASN A 209 26.46 -9.17 -10.07
CA ASN A 209 27.48 -9.80 -9.22
C ASN A 209 27.09 -9.84 -7.73
N LYS A 210 25.86 -9.47 -7.36
CA LYS A 210 25.42 -9.53 -5.96
C LYS A 210 24.96 -10.94 -5.58
N MET A 211 25.26 -11.29 -4.33
CA MET A 211 24.68 -12.46 -3.67
C MET A 211 23.43 -12.04 -2.90
N LEU A 212 22.44 -12.92 -2.90
CA LEU A 212 21.23 -12.85 -2.11
C LEU A 212 21.41 -13.70 -0.86
N GLU A 213 20.96 -13.20 0.28
CA GLU A 213 20.83 -14.00 1.50
C GLU A 213 19.37 -14.44 1.62
N ILE A 214 19.12 -15.72 1.37
CA ILE A 214 17.77 -16.28 1.34
C ILE A 214 17.54 -17.08 2.61
N ILE A 215 16.56 -16.66 3.40
CA ILE A 215 16.12 -17.33 4.62
C ILE A 215 14.93 -18.20 4.24
N CYS A 216 15.16 -19.49 4.13
CA CYS A 216 14.14 -20.50 3.91
C CYS A 216 13.53 -20.88 5.27
N VAL A 217 12.25 -20.62 5.46
CA VAL A 217 11.50 -20.92 6.68
C VAL A 217 10.63 -22.14 6.42
N PHE A 218 10.84 -23.17 7.24
CA PHE A 218 10.11 -24.44 7.25
C PHE A 218 9.27 -24.56 8.53
N LEU A 219 8.44 -25.59 8.60
CA LEU A 219 7.63 -25.89 9.79
C LEU A 219 8.50 -26.12 11.05
N ILE A 220 9.65 -26.77 10.88
CA ILE A 220 10.51 -27.24 11.98
C ILE A 220 11.80 -26.42 12.18
N GLY A 221 12.00 -25.37 11.39
CA GLY A 221 13.22 -24.57 11.46
C GLY A 221 13.42 -23.62 10.30
N HIS A 222 14.61 -23.05 10.19
CA HIS A 222 14.99 -22.19 9.07
C HIS A 222 16.40 -22.54 8.57
N LEU A 223 16.63 -22.30 7.28
CA LEU A 223 17.92 -22.43 6.61
C LEU A 223 18.25 -21.11 5.93
N THR A 224 19.45 -20.59 6.18
CA THR A 224 19.94 -19.41 5.46
C THR A 224 20.94 -19.85 4.40
N ILE A 225 20.70 -19.48 3.14
CA ILE A 225 21.57 -19.78 2.01
C ILE A 225 22.00 -18.49 1.30
N THR A 226 23.21 -18.51 0.78
CA THR A 226 23.73 -17.42 -0.06
C THR A 226 23.61 -17.83 -1.52
N PHE A 227 22.91 -17.05 -2.33
CA PHE A 227 22.56 -17.44 -3.69
C PHE A 227 22.82 -16.32 -4.71
N PRO A 228 23.40 -16.61 -5.90
CA PRO A 228 23.70 -15.57 -6.88
C PRO A 228 22.42 -14.92 -7.45
N TYR A 229 22.42 -13.59 -7.55
CA TYR A 229 21.29 -12.84 -8.13
C TYR A 229 20.92 -13.28 -9.56
N LYS A 230 21.91 -13.74 -10.33
CA LYS A 230 21.71 -14.27 -11.69
C LYS A 230 21.03 -15.65 -11.73
N GLY A 231 21.01 -16.38 -10.62
CA GLY A 231 20.47 -17.73 -10.58
C GLY A 231 18.97 -17.76 -10.89
N THR A 232 18.54 -18.84 -11.51
CA THR A 232 17.15 -19.10 -11.89
C THR A 232 16.34 -19.62 -10.70
N ILE A 233 15.02 -19.69 -10.85
CA ILE A 233 14.15 -20.27 -9.83
C ILE A 233 14.47 -21.76 -9.62
N ASN A 234 14.83 -22.47 -10.70
CA ASN A 234 15.16 -23.88 -10.64
C ASN A 234 16.49 -24.12 -9.91
N ASP A 235 17.48 -23.26 -10.17
CA ASP A 235 18.80 -23.35 -9.52
C ASP A 235 18.70 -23.23 -7.99
N ILE A 236 17.86 -22.32 -7.49
CA ILE A 236 17.65 -22.14 -6.05
C ILE A 236 16.94 -23.35 -5.44
N PHE A 237 15.98 -23.94 -6.14
CA PHE A 237 15.28 -25.13 -5.68
C PHE A 237 16.18 -26.35 -5.63
N ASP A 238 16.95 -26.60 -6.70
CA ASP A 238 17.94 -27.67 -6.73
C ASP A 238 18.94 -27.52 -5.57
N HIS A 239 19.34 -26.28 -5.28
CA HIS A 239 20.24 -25.99 -4.17
C HIS A 239 19.62 -26.34 -2.81
N ILE A 240 18.37 -25.92 -2.54
CA ILE A 240 17.67 -26.24 -1.29
C ILE A 240 17.42 -27.76 -1.17
N GLN A 241 16.95 -28.41 -2.24
CA GLN A 241 16.68 -29.85 -2.28
C GLN A 241 17.95 -30.66 -2.02
N LYS A 242 19.08 -30.32 -2.64
CA LYS A 242 20.37 -30.98 -2.40
C LYS A 242 20.89 -30.74 -0.98
N THR A 243 20.70 -29.53 -0.45
CA THR A 243 21.19 -29.17 0.89
C THR A 243 20.42 -29.89 2.00
N LEU A 244 19.11 -30.09 1.82
CA LEU A 244 18.24 -30.71 2.82
C LEU A 244 17.94 -32.20 2.56
N GLY A 245 18.30 -32.72 1.38
CA GLY A 245 17.98 -34.10 0.99
C GLY A 245 16.48 -34.35 0.81
N ILE A 246 15.68 -33.30 0.55
CA ILE A 246 14.22 -33.37 0.42
C ILE A 246 13.77 -33.04 -0.99
N ARG A 247 12.60 -33.53 -1.38
CA ARG A 247 11.97 -33.20 -2.66
C ARG A 247 10.90 -32.14 -2.47
N LEU A 248 11.23 -30.89 -2.80
CA LEU A 248 10.31 -29.75 -2.77
C LEU A 248 9.30 -29.75 -3.93
N ASP A 249 8.08 -29.31 -3.64
CA ASP A 249 7.03 -29.00 -4.59
C ASP A 249 6.99 -27.48 -4.83
N PHE A 250 7.11 -27.10 -6.11
CA PHE A 250 7.09 -25.73 -6.61
C PHE A 250 5.85 -24.94 -6.17
N HIS A 251 4.72 -25.61 -5.96
CA HIS A 251 3.46 -24.95 -5.61
C HIS A 251 3.39 -24.49 -4.15
N GLN A 252 4.38 -24.87 -3.34
CA GLN A 252 4.35 -24.65 -1.89
C GLN A 252 5.32 -23.58 -1.42
N ILE A 253 6.03 -22.92 -2.35
CA ILE A 253 7.03 -21.93 -2.01
C ILE A 253 6.43 -20.54 -2.20
N ARG A 254 6.49 -19.76 -1.13
CA ARG A 254 6.05 -18.37 -1.11
C ARG A 254 7.19 -17.50 -0.67
N TYR A 255 7.30 -16.30 -1.23
CA TYR A 255 8.21 -15.31 -0.69
C TYR A 255 7.43 -14.23 0.05
N THR A 256 8.02 -13.68 1.11
CA THR A 256 7.47 -12.49 1.75
C THR A 256 7.88 -11.28 0.94
N ASN A 257 6.92 -10.59 0.34
CA ASN A 257 7.17 -9.37 -0.42
C ASN A 257 7.40 -8.18 0.53
N VAL A 258 7.64 -7.02 -0.08
CA VAL A 258 7.96 -5.77 0.64
C VAL A 258 6.85 -5.27 1.55
N VAL A 259 5.61 -5.69 1.29
CA VAL A 259 4.44 -5.33 2.07
C VAL A 259 4.10 -6.39 3.13
N GLY A 260 4.94 -7.41 3.28
CA GLY A 260 4.76 -8.50 4.24
C GLY A 260 3.77 -9.59 3.79
N ASP A 261 3.29 -9.53 2.55
CA ASP A 261 2.40 -10.54 1.99
C ASP A 261 3.20 -11.75 1.50
N LEU A 262 2.59 -12.93 1.64
CA LEU A 262 3.13 -14.18 1.12
C LEU A 262 2.66 -14.35 -0.32
N ILE A 263 3.59 -14.28 -1.26
CA ILE A 263 3.33 -14.39 -2.69
C ILE A 263 3.86 -15.73 -3.19
N ASP A 264 3.01 -16.50 -3.87
CA ASP A 264 3.41 -17.77 -4.46
C ASP A 264 4.49 -17.55 -5.54
N LEU A 265 5.59 -18.31 -5.45
CA LEU A 265 6.69 -18.25 -6.38
C LEU A 265 6.50 -19.30 -7.49
N LYS A 266 5.72 -18.99 -8.53
CA LYS A 266 5.27 -19.97 -9.54
C LYS A 266 6.03 -19.89 -10.87
N SER A 267 6.71 -18.79 -11.15
CA SER A 267 7.36 -18.53 -12.42
C SER A 267 8.68 -17.79 -12.28
N GLU A 268 9.49 -17.82 -13.33
CA GLU A 268 10.71 -17.00 -13.42
C GLU A 268 10.42 -15.51 -13.30
N GLU A 269 9.24 -15.05 -13.72
CA GLU A 269 8.86 -13.65 -13.57
C GLU A 269 8.59 -13.30 -12.09
N ASP A 270 7.92 -14.18 -11.35
CA ASP A 270 7.73 -14.01 -9.89
C ASP A 270 9.08 -14.02 -9.18
N TRP A 271 10.00 -14.90 -9.60
CA TRP A 271 11.37 -14.94 -9.09
C TRP A 271 12.14 -13.67 -9.39
N ARG A 272 12.02 -13.12 -10.60
CA ARG A 272 12.65 -11.86 -10.99
C ARG A 272 12.14 -10.71 -10.12
N VAL A 273 10.83 -10.65 -9.88
CA VAL A 273 10.20 -9.67 -8.99
C VAL A 273 10.69 -9.85 -7.56
N ALA A 274 10.67 -11.07 -7.02
CA ALA A 274 11.15 -11.36 -5.67
C ALA A 274 12.61 -10.93 -5.48
N LYS A 275 13.50 -11.29 -6.42
CA LYS A 275 14.91 -10.88 -6.37
C LYS A 275 15.07 -9.37 -6.44
N TRP A 276 14.34 -8.73 -7.36
CA TRP A 276 14.33 -7.27 -7.46
C TRP A 276 13.89 -6.63 -6.15
N GLU A 277 12.86 -7.18 -5.51
CA GLU A 277 12.36 -6.70 -4.23
C GLU A 277 13.36 -6.91 -3.10
N ALA A 278 13.93 -8.11 -2.98
CA ALA A 278 14.94 -8.46 -1.98
C ALA A 278 16.15 -7.51 -2.04
N VAL A 279 16.69 -7.28 -3.24
CA VAL A 279 17.84 -6.38 -3.42
C VAL A 279 17.47 -4.92 -3.15
N ARG A 280 16.26 -4.50 -3.53
CA ARG A 280 15.85 -3.10 -3.38
C ARG A 280 15.42 -2.72 -1.98
N TRP A 281 14.73 -3.61 -1.28
CA TRP A 281 13.98 -3.28 -0.07
C TRP A 281 14.48 -4.00 1.17
N HIS A 282 15.15 -5.13 0.98
CA HIS A 282 15.61 -6.00 2.07
C HIS A 282 17.14 -6.16 2.09
N ASN A 283 17.87 -5.25 1.45
CA ASN A 283 19.35 -5.26 1.37
C ASN A 283 19.93 -6.59 0.86
N GLY A 284 19.27 -7.20 -0.12
CA GLY A 284 19.65 -8.50 -0.68
C GLY A 284 19.17 -9.69 0.16
N LYS A 285 18.41 -9.46 1.23
CA LYS A 285 17.78 -10.53 2.01
C LYS A 285 16.41 -10.90 1.44
N MET A 286 16.06 -12.16 1.47
CA MET A 286 14.75 -12.66 1.05
C MET A 286 14.28 -13.71 2.03
N VAL A 287 12.98 -13.73 2.33
CA VAL A 287 12.38 -14.80 3.12
C VAL A 287 11.51 -15.65 2.22
N LEU A 288 11.84 -16.95 2.13
CA LEU A 288 11.02 -17.95 1.46
C LEU A 288 10.33 -18.81 2.50
N GLN A 289 9.01 -18.83 2.52
CA GLN A 289 8.25 -19.83 3.26
C GLN A 289 8.02 -21.04 2.37
N ILE A 290 8.40 -22.21 2.90
CA ILE A 290 8.27 -23.48 2.19
C ILE A 290 7.22 -24.31 2.92
N GLY A 291 6.07 -24.46 2.27
CA GLY A 291 4.94 -25.25 2.77
C GLY A 291 5.26 -26.75 2.84
N ASN A 292 4.73 -27.38 3.89
CA ASN A 292 4.63 -28.82 4.17
C ASN A 292 5.74 -29.72 3.62
N TYR A 293 6.85 -29.79 4.38
CA TYR A 293 7.70 -30.99 4.42
C TYR A 293 8.10 -31.32 5.86
N LEU A 294 7.36 -32.28 6.42
CA LEU A 294 7.85 -33.50 7.06
C LEU A 294 7.00 -34.64 6.51
#